data_AF-A0A662IFI1-F1
#
_entry.id   AF-A0A662IFI1-F1
#
_cell.length_a   1.000
_cell.length_b   1.000
_cell.length_c   1.000
_cell.angle_alpha   90.00
_cell.angle_beta   90.00
_cell.angle_gamma   90.00
#
_symmetry.space_group_name_H-M   'P 1'
#
loop_
_entity.id
_entity.type
_entity.pdbx_description
1 polymer ?
#
loop_
_entity_poly.entity_id
_entity_poly.type
_entity_poly.pdbx_seq_one_letter_code
_entity_poly.pdbx_strand_id
1 'polypeptide(L)'
;MRKMASREISENSRARIGFFKGNLIIRDGAVIEAEEGYEMITIDGRIRCHGDVTFSSSLKTRLLRGRDGDLIVEGNLEVDGYISIKDGSLIVLGNIKARFIDVDKALRVEGNFEAREVSVGGRVIVNGSIVCGEISIGGALRCKEKLSAETVSVGGTLECKEIEVDEISVGGTVTVGRGLVREEVSVGGSLDVEGDFKARRVDVGGTVKIRGDSEIGDLDVGGVVDIAGFLSSKRIDVGGTLRIQGNLEAATIDVGGTIEVGGDLKISSVLNVGGMCAVEGIISGGIVNVGGSLKARRIEVKSISVGGPLETKEGLWTTYVELGEKCRVKGIIVADEVYLGERAKIEDIYAEFLEAEERCLFRNIYADSVSLGDLCQVSGEVLYTESLSVGRDVIFGKEPRKVGKIPRPEKSS
;
A
#
# COMPACT_ATOMS: atom_id res chain seq x y z
N MET A 1 16.22 -30.67 44.74
CA MET A 1 15.09 -30.70 43.78
C MET A 1 14.15 -31.85 44.15
N ARG A 2 12.95 -31.59 44.70
CA ARG A 2 11.97 -32.67 44.97
C ARG A 2 11.44 -33.17 43.62
N LYS A 3 11.54 -34.48 43.35
CA LYS A 3 10.88 -35.13 42.19
C LYS A 3 9.39 -34.79 42.25
N MET A 4 8.87 -34.09 41.26
CA MET A 4 7.43 -33.99 41.07
C MET A 4 6.88 -35.37 40.75
N ALA A 5 5.69 -35.70 41.26
CA ALA A 5 4.99 -36.93 40.92
C ALA A 5 4.77 -37.00 39.39
N SER A 6 4.84 -38.20 38.82
CA SER A 6 4.54 -38.45 37.40
C SER A 6 3.47 -39.51 37.27
N ARG A 7 2.45 -39.25 36.45
CA ARG A 7 1.39 -40.21 36.12
C ARG A 7 1.47 -40.52 34.62
N GLU A 8 1.34 -41.79 34.27
CA GLU A 8 1.30 -42.25 32.89
C GLU A 8 -0.12 -42.74 32.55
N ILE A 9 -0.63 -42.34 31.38
CA ILE A 9 -1.89 -42.80 30.80
C ILE A 9 -1.52 -43.66 29.58
N SER A 10 -1.95 -44.92 29.62
CA SER A 10 -1.62 -45.94 28.62
C SER A 10 -2.29 -45.67 27.26
N GLU A 11 -1.79 -46.34 26.22
CA GLU A 11 -2.34 -46.25 24.87
C GLU A 11 -3.81 -46.67 24.83
N ASN A 12 -4.59 -45.99 23.98
CA ASN A 12 -6.02 -46.26 23.74
C ASN A 12 -6.87 -46.33 25.02
N SER A 13 -6.45 -45.62 26.08
CA SER A 13 -7.11 -45.66 27.38
C SER A 13 -7.87 -44.37 27.69
N ARG A 14 -8.79 -44.47 28.65
CA ARG A 14 -9.54 -43.31 29.16
C ARG A 14 -9.13 -43.01 30.59
N ALA A 15 -8.94 -41.74 30.92
CA ALA A 15 -8.64 -41.29 32.27
C ALA A 15 -9.51 -40.09 32.65
N ARG A 16 -9.99 -40.07 33.89
CA ARG A 16 -10.67 -38.91 34.49
C ARG A 16 -9.71 -38.16 35.39
N ILE A 17 -9.59 -36.85 35.20
CA ILE A 17 -8.71 -35.97 35.96
C ILE A 17 -9.40 -34.63 36.21
N GLY A 18 -9.57 -34.25 37.48
CA GLY A 18 -9.90 -32.88 37.88
C GLY A 18 -8.63 -32.04 38.05
N PHE A 19 -7.98 -32.15 39.20
CA PHE A 19 -6.72 -31.48 39.53
C PHE A 19 -5.58 -32.50 39.74
N PHE A 20 -4.41 -32.24 39.15
CA PHE A 20 -3.23 -33.05 39.39
C PHE A 20 -1.97 -32.20 39.54
N LYS A 21 -1.24 -32.41 40.64
CA LYS A 21 0.04 -31.76 40.90
C LYS A 21 1.19 -32.68 40.52
N GLY A 22 1.77 -32.47 39.35
CA GLY A 22 2.83 -33.30 38.82
C GLY A 22 2.85 -33.32 37.30
N ASN A 23 3.70 -34.19 36.74
CA ASN A 23 3.82 -34.35 35.29
C ASN A 23 2.91 -35.47 34.79
N LEU A 24 2.31 -35.27 33.63
CA LEU A 24 1.46 -36.25 32.97
C LEU A 24 2.15 -36.72 31.68
N ILE A 25 2.26 -38.03 31.50
CA ILE A 25 2.71 -38.67 30.26
C ILE A 25 1.50 -39.39 29.68
N ILE A 26 1.17 -39.10 28.43
CA ILE A 26 -0.02 -39.60 27.76
C ILE A 26 0.44 -40.28 26.48
N ARG A 27 -0.02 -41.51 26.27
CA ARG A 27 0.29 -42.29 25.08
C ARG A 27 -0.81 -42.21 24.04
N ASP A 28 -0.53 -42.79 22.88
CA ASP A 28 -1.31 -42.70 21.66
C ASP A 28 -2.75 -43.21 21.85
N GLY A 29 -3.71 -42.51 21.25
CA GLY A 29 -5.14 -42.83 21.32
C GLY A 29 -5.81 -42.58 22.67
N ALA A 30 -5.14 -41.94 23.63
CA ALA A 30 -5.70 -41.72 24.96
C ALA A 30 -6.70 -40.54 24.98
N VAL A 31 -7.77 -40.71 25.78
CA VAL A 31 -8.81 -39.68 26.01
C VAL A 31 -8.85 -39.29 27.49
N ILE A 32 -8.81 -37.99 27.74
CA ILE A 32 -8.79 -37.42 29.09
C ILE A 32 -10.08 -36.63 29.29
N GLU A 33 -10.89 -37.12 30.21
CA GLU A 33 -12.16 -36.53 30.61
C GLU A 33 -11.96 -35.73 31.91
N ALA A 34 -12.73 -34.66 32.09
CA ALA A 34 -12.81 -33.99 33.39
C ALA A 34 -13.46 -34.92 34.41
N GLU A 35 -12.96 -34.89 35.64
CA GLU A 35 -13.60 -35.60 36.75
C GLU A 35 -14.91 -34.90 37.15
N GLU A 36 -15.88 -35.66 37.65
CA GLU A 36 -17.19 -35.13 38.04
C GLU A 36 -17.02 -34.03 39.09
N GLY A 37 -17.67 -32.87 38.87
CA GLY A 37 -17.51 -31.68 39.72
C GLY A 37 -16.37 -30.73 39.32
N TYR A 38 -15.57 -31.05 38.30
CA TYR A 38 -14.59 -30.14 37.72
C TYR A 38 -15.02 -29.66 36.33
N GLU A 39 -15.03 -28.34 36.14
CA GLU A 39 -15.33 -27.72 34.84
C GLU A 39 -14.15 -27.81 33.85
N MET A 40 -12.94 -28.06 34.36
CA MET A 40 -11.71 -28.13 33.57
C MET A 40 -10.68 -29.08 34.17
N ILE A 41 -9.82 -29.61 33.31
CA ILE A 41 -8.66 -30.44 33.68
C ILE A 41 -7.51 -29.49 34.03
N THR A 42 -7.02 -29.53 35.28
CA THR A 42 -5.94 -28.66 35.75
C THR A 42 -4.70 -29.46 36.13
N ILE A 43 -3.59 -29.23 35.43
CA ILE A 43 -2.30 -29.89 35.69
C ILE A 43 -1.28 -28.85 36.15
N ASP A 44 -0.94 -28.87 37.44
CA ASP A 44 0.18 -28.09 38.00
C ASP A 44 1.51 -28.81 37.70
N GLY A 45 1.90 -28.78 36.42
CA GLY A 45 3.11 -29.45 35.94
C GLY A 45 3.19 -29.48 34.42
N ARG A 46 3.94 -30.44 33.86
CA ARG A 46 4.11 -30.61 32.42
C ARG A 46 3.28 -31.77 31.90
N ILE A 47 2.61 -31.58 30.78
CA ILE A 47 1.97 -32.63 29.99
C ILE A 47 2.89 -33.01 28.83
N ARG A 48 3.08 -34.30 28.60
CA ARG A 48 3.75 -34.88 27.43
C ARG A 48 2.83 -35.89 26.76
N CYS A 49 2.41 -35.57 25.55
CA CYS A 49 1.64 -36.45 24.68
C CYS A 49 2.58 -37.10 23.67
N HIS A 50 2.40 -38.40 23.44
CA HIS A 50 3.06 -39.18 22.41
C HIS A 50 1.98 -39.85 21.56
N GLY A 51 1.87 -39.49 20.29
CA GLY A 51 0.75 -39.89 19.45
C GLY A 51 -0.48 -39.00 19.62
N ASP A 52 -1.62 -39.48 19.12
CA ASP A 52 -2.87 -38.75 19.09
C ASP A 52 -3.51 -38.72 20.48
N VAL A 53 -3.84 -37.53 20.98
CA VAL A 53 -4.40 -37.35 22.32
C VAL A 53 -5.59 -36.40 22.30
N THR A 54 -6.67 -36.77 23.00
CA THR A 54 -7.87 -35.94 23.13
C THR A 54 -8.14 -35.56 24.57
N PHE A 55 -8.33 -34.27 24.82
CA PHE A 55 -8.89 -33.73 26.06
C PHE A 55 -10.34 -33.33 25.79
N SER A 56 -11.30 -34.07 26.35
CA SER A 56 -12.74 -33.83 26.17
C SER A 56 -13.29 -32.74 27.10
N SER A 57 -12.45 -31.77 27.47
CA SER A 57 -12.78 -30.66 28.35
C SER A 57 -11.76 -29.53 28.17
N SER A 58 -11.97 -28.41 28.86
CA SER A 58 -10.98 -27.34 28.96
C SER A 58 -9.73 -27.82 29.72
N LEU A 59 -8.56 -27.35 29.30
CA LEU A 59 -7.27 -27.75 29.84
C LEU A 59 -6.49 -26.54 30.32
N LYS A 60 -6.04 -26.58 31.58
CA LYS A 60 -5.04 -25.67 32.13
C LYS A 60 -3.79 -26.40 32.54
N THR A 61 -2.64 -25.94 32.06
CA THR A 61 -1.35 -26.53 32.42
C THR A 61 -0.23 -25.52 32.40
N ARG A 62 0.88 -25.81 33.09
CA ARG A 62 2.06 -24.95 33.00
C ARG A 62 2.77 -25.10 31.66
N LEU A 63 2.84 -26.34 31.15
CA LEU A 63 3.55 -26.70 29.91
C LEU A 63 2.86 -27.84 29.19
N LEU A 64 2.79 -27.72 27.86
CA LEU A 64 2.19 -28.73 27.00
C LEU A 64 3.18 -29.11 25.88
N ARG A 65 3.51 -30.40 25.79
CA ARG A 65 4.33 -30.94 24.72
C ARG A 65 3.62 -32.11 24.05
N GLY A 66 3.52 -32.08 22.73
CA GLY A 66 3.08 -33.20 21.90
C GLY A 66 4.17 -33.62 20.94
N ARG A 67 4.22 -34.91 20.61
CA ARG A 67 5.12 -35.47 19.61
C ARG A 67 4.44 -36.59 18.85
N ASP A 68 4.69 -36.66 17.55
CA ASP A 68 4.32 -37.78 16.67
C ASP A 68 2.79 -38.03 16.60
N GLY A 69 1.98 -36.97 16.71
CA GLY A 69 0.52 -37.08 16.65
C GLY A 69 -0.20 -35.76 16.91
N ASP A 70 -1.51 -35.75 16.69
CA ASP A 70 -2.37 -34.58 16.83
C ASP A 70 -2.91 -34.46 18.27
N LEU A 71 -2.99 -33.22 18.75
CA LEU A 71 -3.54 -32.91 20.06
C LEU A 71 -4.86 -32.17 19.90
N ILE A 72 -5.93 -32.75 20.45
CA ILE A 72 -7.29 -32.20 20.43
C ILE A 72 -7.67 -31.75 21.84
N VAL A 73 -8.15 -30.52 21.97
CA VAL A 73 -8.77 -29.98 23.19
C VAL A 73 -10.18 -29.51 22.83
N GLU A 74 -11.20 -30.20 23.32
CA GLU A 74 -12.60 -29.90 23.02
C GLU A 74 -13.13 -28.65 23.74
N GLY A 75 -12.36 -28.10 24.69
CA GLY A 75 -12.67 -26.86 25.40
C GLY A 75 -11.62 -25.76 25.20
N ASN A 76 -11.50 -24.89 26.19
CA ASN A 76 -10.47 -23.84 26.22
C ASN A 76 -9.11 -24.42 26.60
N LEU A 77 -8.03 -23.87 26.04
CA LEU A 77 -6.66 -24.24 26.36
C LEU A 77 -5.92 -23.05 26.98
N GLU A 78 -5.56 -23.15 28.26
CA GLU A 78 -4.76 -22.16 28.97
C GLU A 78 -3.39 -22.75 29.35
N VAL A 79 -2.31 -22.15 28.84
CA VAL A 79 -0.94 -22.59 29.12
C VAL A 79 -0.06 -21.44 29.59
N ASP A 80 0.37 -21.47 30.85
CA ASP A 80 1.16 -20.38 31.44
C ASP A 80 2.52 -20.18 30.74
N GLY A 81 3.09 -21.26 30.21
CA GLY A 81 4.40 -21.29 29.56
C GLY A 81 4.30 -21.47 28.05
N TYR A 82 4.83 -22.59 27.55
CA TYR A 82 4.88 -22.90 26.14
C TYR A 82 4.04 -24.13 25.78
N ILE A 83 3.53 -24.09 24.55
CA ILE A 83 2.96 -25.20 23.82
C ILE A 83 3.96 -25.56 22.72
N SER A 84 4.37 -26.83 22.64
CA SER A 84 5.25 -27.32 21.58
C SER A 84 4.72 -28.63 21.03
N ILE A 85 4.26 -28.64 19.79
CA ILE A 85 3.74 -29.82 19.10
C ILE A 85 4.68 -30.15 17.94
N LYS A 86 5.42 -31.24 18.10
CA LYS A 86 6.38 -31.71 17.09
C LYS A 86 5.78 -32.81 16.23
N ASP A 87 5.98 -32.70 14.93
CA ASP A 87 5.43 -33.63 13.92
C ASP A 87 3.89 -33.81 14.00
N GLY A 88 3.16 -32.81 14.49
CA GLY A 88 1.73 -32.90 14.77
C GLY A 88 1.00 -31.56 14.69
N SER A 89 -0.32 -31.61 14.85
CA SER A 89 -1.23 -30.47 14.82
C SER A 89 -1.87 -30.23 16.19
N LEU A 90 -2.31 -29.00 16.43
CA LEU A 90 -3.09 -28.63 17.61
C LEU A 90 -4.47 -28.15 17.18
N ILE A 91 -5.51 -28.78 17.71
CA ILE A 91 -6.91 -28.43 17.49
C ILE A 91 -7.53 -28.05 18.83
N VAL A 92 -8.01 -26.80 18.93
CA VAL A 92 -8.71 -26.29 20.12
C VAL A 92 -10.10 -25.84 19.70
N LEU A 93 -11.14 -26.49 20.23
CA LEU A 93 -12.54 -26.15 19.92
C LEU A 93 -13.08 -24.96 20.73
N GLY A 94 -12.33 -24.50 21.74
CA GLY A 94 -12.57 -23.26 22.46
C GLY A 94 -11.56 -22.16 22.14
N ASN A 95 -11.29 -21.33 23.15
CA ASN A 95 -10.27 -20.28 23.10
C ASN A 95 -8.90 -20.85 23.47
N ILE A 96 -7.83 -20.22 22.98
CA ILE A 96 -6.46 -20.50 23.41
C ILE A 96 -5.84 -19.26 24.05
N LYS A 97 -5.17 -19.46 25.19
CA LYS A 97 -4.34 -18.46 25.86
C LYS A 97 -3.02 -19.08 26.24
N ALA A 98 -1.93 -18.60 25.66
CA ALA A 98 -0.58 -19.08 25.96
C ALA A 98 0.45 -17.95 25.90
N ARG A 99 1.68 -18.18 26.37
CA ARG A 99 2.78 -17.23 26.09
C ARG A 99 3.44 -17.53 24.76
N PHE A 100 3.85 -18.79 24.56
CA PHE A 100 4.59 -19.23 23.38
C PHE A 100 3.90 -20.45 22.76
N ILE A 101 3.73 -20.43 21.45
CA ILE A 101 3.16 -21.54 20.68
C ILE A 101 4.09 -21.89 19.53
N ASP A 102 4.55 -23.14 19.49
CA ASP A 102 5.38 -23.71 18.45
C ASP A 102 4.73 -25.00 17.94
N VAL A 103 4.24 -24.99 16.69
CA VAL A 103 3.53 -26.13 16.08
C VAL A 103 4.09 -26.40 14.70
N ASP A 104 4.62 -27.59 14.47
CA ASP A 104 5.29 -27.89 13.21
C ASP A 104 4.31 -27.90 12.01
N LYS A 105 3.12 -28.50 12.17
CA LYS A 105 2.18 -28.72 11.05
C LYS A 105 1.04 -27.69 11.01
N ALA A 106 0.06 -27.80 11.91
CA ALA A 106 -1.14 -26.98 11.81
C ALA A 106 -1.74 -26.63 13.19
N LEU A 107 -2.31 -25.43 13.28
CA LEU A 107 -2.99 -24.92 14.45
C LEU A 107 -4.40 -24.49 14.06
N ARG A 108 -5.41 -25.09 14.68
CA ARG A 108 -6.82 -24.75 14.48
C ARG A 108 -7.45 -24.33 15.79
N VAL A 109 -8.09 -23.16 15.80
CA VAL A 109 -8.78 -22.60 16.96
C VAL A 109 -10.17 -22.15 16.54
N GLU A 110 -11.20 -22.72 17.15
CA GLU A 110 -12.59 -22.34 16.86
C GLU A 110 -13.01 -21.04 17.56
N GLY A 111 -12.42 -20.73 18.73
CA GLY A 111 -12.63 -19.48 19.45
C GLY A 111 -11.59 -18.40 19.16
N ASN A 112 -11.32 -17.59 20.18
CA ASN A 112 -10.31 -16.54 20.17
C ASN A 112 -8.92 -17.07 20.50
N PHE A 113 -7.92 -16.35 19.99
CA PHE A 113 -6.51 -16.67 20.12
C PHE A 113 -5.75 -15.54 20.81
N GLU A 114 -5.14 -15.83 21.96
CA GLU A 114 -4.27 -14.87 22.67
C GLU A 114 -2.89 -15.50 22.92
N ALA A 115 -1.84 -14.92 22.36
CA ALA A 115 -0.46 -15.33 22.66
C ALA A 115 0.53 -14.17 22.66
N ARG A 116 1.76 -14.38 23.16
CA ARG A 116 2.84 -13.41 22.94
C ARG A 116 3.58 -13.69 21.64
N GLU A 117 3.92 -14.95 21.39
CA GLU A 117 4.68 -15.36 20.21
C GLU A 117 4.15 -16.69 19.66
N VAL A 118 4.04 -16.75 18.33
CA VAL A 118 3.50 -17.90 17.61
C VAL A 118 4.39 -18.22 16.43
N SER A 119 4.84 -19.47 16.37
CA SER A 119 5.53 -20.05 15.23
C SER A 119 4.78 -21.29 14.76
N VAL A 120 4.31 -21.28 13.50
CA VAL A 120 3.65 -22.44 12.90
C VAL A 120 4.24 -22.72 11.51
N GLY A 121 4.77 -23.92 11.33
CA GLY A 121 5.43 -24.29 10.07
C GLY A 121 4.46 -24.33 8.88
N GLY A 122 3.27 -24.91 9.08
CA GLY A 122 2.25 -25.03 8.04
C GLY A 122 1.15 -23.96 8.15
N ARG A 123 0.01 -24.33 8.76
CA ARG A 123 -1.22 -23.52 8.65
C ARG A 123 -1.83 -23.16 9.99
N VAL A 124 -2.31 -21.92 10.10
CA VAL A 124 -3.12 -21.43 11.20
C VAL A 124 -4.53 -21.09 10.71
N ILE A 125 -5.56 -21.63 11.37
CA ILE A 125 -6.96 -21.28 11.13
C ILE A 125 -7.59 -20.87 12.45
N VAL A 126 -8.06 -19.63 12.54
CA VAL A 126 -8.76 -19.10 13.70
C VAL A 126 -10.13 -18.58 13.26
N ASN A 127 -11.19 -19.08 13.89
CA ASN A 127 -12.56 -18.65 13.57
C ASN A 127 -13.00 -17.42 14.35
N GLY A 128 -12.37 -17.12 15.50
CA GLY A 128 -12.53 -15.85 16.21
C GLY A 128 -11.44 -14.82 15.87
N SER A 129 -11.13 -13.98 16.84
CA SER A 129 -10.09 -12.96 16.77
C SER A 129 -8.72 -13.46 17.24
N ILE A 130 -7.66 -12.85 16.72
CA ILE A 130 -6.28 -13.11 17.10
C ILE A 130 -5.70 -11.86 17.75
N VAL A 131 -5.15 -12.02 18.96
CA VAL A 131 -4.34 -11.02 19.66
C VAL A 131 -2.97 -11.63 19.92
N CYS A 132 -1.93 -11.08 19.30
CA CYS A 132 -0.57 -11.57 19.47
C CYS A 132 0.46 -10.46 19.59
N GLY A 133 1.66 -10.76 20.10
CA GLY A 133 2.81 -9.89 19.88
C GLY A 133 3.40 -10.17 18.49
N GLU A 134 3.93 -11.38 18.31
CA GLU A 134 4.64 -11.79 17.11
C GLU A 134 4.04 -13.07 16.50
N ILE A 135 3.80 -13.06 15.19
CA ILE A 135 3.30 -14.21 14.43
C ILE A 135 4.26 -14.52 13.27
N SER A 136 4.75 -15.77 13.23
CA SER A 136 5.55 -16.30 12.13
C SER A 136 4.92 -17.59 11.61
N ILE A 137 4.47 -17.58 10.36
CA ILE A 137 3.78 -18.72 9.74
C ILE A 137 4.42 -19.04 8.39
N GLY A 138 4.93 -20.27 8.25
CA GLY A 138 5.57 -20.71 7.01
C GLY A 138 4.59 -20.87 5.85
N GLY A 139 3.40 -21.40 6.11
CA GLY A 139 2.34 -21.63 5.12
C GLY A 139 1.28 -20.54 5.11
N ALA A 140 0.13 -20.78 5.74
CA ALA A 140 -1.03 -19.91 5.61
C ALA A 140 -1.71 -19.55 6.94
N LEU A 141 -2.13 -18.30 7.08
CA LEU A 141 -2.92 -17.76 8.18
C LEU A 141 -4.32 -17.41 7.68
N ARG A 142 -5.36 -18.01 8.25
CA ARG A 142 -6.75 -17.59 8.02
C ARG A 142 -7.39 -17.18 9.35
N CYS A 143 -7.81 -15.93 9.46
CA CYS A 143 -8.52 -15.37 10.61
C CYS A 143 -9.87 -14.81 10.15
N LYS A 144 -11.00 -15.35 10.63
CA LYS A 144 -12.33 -14.90 10.15
C LYS A 144 -12.74 -13.52 10.65
N GLU A 145 -12.18 -13.07 11.77
CA GLU A 145 -12.50 -11.79 12.38
C GLU A 145 -11.31 -10.83 12.29
N LYS A 146 -10.84 -10.33 13.43
CA LYS A 146 -9.77 -9.34 13.53
C LYS A 146 -8.44 -9.99 13.93
N LEU A 147 -7.37 -9.58 13.27
CA LEU A 147 -5.99 -9.87 13.64
C LEU A 147 -5.34 -8.61 14.22
N SER A 148 -4.99 -8.65 15.50
CA SER A 148 -4.23 -7.61 16.20
C SER A 148 -2.86 -8.17 16.58
N ALA A 149 -1.78 -7.61 16.03
CA ALA A 149 -0.42 -8.04 16.35
C ALA A 149 0.62 -6.94 16.21
N GLU A 150 1.76 -7.03 16.90
CA GLU A 150 2.88 -6.10 16.68
C GLU A 150 3.54 -6.44 15.32
N THR A 151 3.92 -7.71 15.12
CA THR A 151 4.56 -8.18 13.88
C THR A 151 3.87 -9.41 13.31
N VAL A 152 3.67 -9.42 11.99
CA VAL A 152 3.12 -10.56 11.26
C VAL A 152 4.00 -10.89 10.05
N SER A 153 4.55 -12.11 10.05
CA SER A 153 5.30 -12.68 8.94
C SER A 153 4.61 -13.95 8.43
N VAL A 154 4.20 -13.94 7.16
CA VAL A 154 3.57 -15.10 6.51
C VAL A 154 4.27 -15.41 5.20
N GLY A 155 4.80 -16.63 5.10
CA GLY A 155 5.49 -17.10 3.89
C GLY A 155 4.55 -17.35 2.71
N GLY A 156 3.36 -17.90 2.97
CA GLY A 156 2.35 -18.20 1.95
C GLY A 156 1.19 -17.21 1.95
N THR A 157 0.03 -17.61 2.49
CA THR A 157 -1.23 -16.85 2.33
C THR A 157 -1.74 -16.30 3.65
N LEU A 158 -2.04 -14.99 3.73
CA LEU A 158 -2.77 -14.38 4.83
C LEU A 158 -4.17 -14.00 4.36
N GLU A 159 -5.21 -14.50 5.04
CA GLU A 159 -6.60 -14.14 4.78
C GLU A 159 -7.25 -13.68 6.08
N CYS A 160 -7.67 -12.42 6.14
CA CYS A 160 -8.30 -11.86 7.34
C CYS A 160 -9.40 -10.85 7.01
N LYS A 161 -10.43 -10.73 7.85
CA LYS A 161 -11.45 -9.70 7.61
C LYS A 161 -10.93 -8.30 7.97
N GLU A 162 -10.23 -8.17 9.08
CA GLU A 162 -9.64 -6.90 9.53
C GLU A 162 -8.25 -7.13 10.12
N ILE A 163 -7.27 -6.33 9.69
CA ILE A 163 -5.93 -6.32 10.29
C ILE A 163 -5.66 -5.00 11.00
N GLU A 164 -5.13 -5.08 12.22
CA GLU A 164 -4.54 -3.96 12.96
C GLU A 164 -3.16 -4.40 13.45
N VAL A 165 -2.11 -4.02 12.72
CA VAL A 165 -0.74 -4.47 13.00
C VAL A 165 0.25 -3.32 12.96
N ASP A 166 1.38 -3.44 13.65
CA ASP A 166 2.44 -2.43 13.53
C ASP A 166 3.27 -2.69 12.27
N GLU A 167 3.68 -3.94 12.04
CA GLU A 167 4.45 -4.38 10.87
C GLU A 167 3.90 -5.67 10.24
N ILE A 168 3.87 -5.70 8.90
CA ILE A 168 3.48 -6.90 8.14
C ILE A 168 4.41 -7.15 6.96
N SER A 169 4.92 -8.38 6.88
CA SER A 169 5.72 -8.87 5.76
C SER A 169 5.10 -10.15 5.21
N VAL A 170 4.76 -10.14 3.92
CA VAL A 170 4.17 -11.32 3.27
C VAL A 170 4.87 -11.63 1.95
N GLY A 171 5.40 -12.85 1.88
CA GLY A 171 6.06 -13.37 0.68
C GLY A 171 5.09 -13.84 -0.40
N GLY A 172 3.91 -14.35 -0.01
CA GLY A 172 2.88 -14.85 -0.92
C GLY A 172 1.72 -13.88 -1.11
N THR A 173 0.50 -14.31 -0.74
CA THR A 173 -0.74 -13.55 -1.03
C THR A 173 -1.45 -13.11 0.24
N VAL A 174 -1.81 -11.84 0.33
CA VAL A 174 -2.63 -11.27 1.39
C VAL A 174 -3.99 -10.92 0.83
N THR A 175 -5.06 -11.34 1.51
CA THR A 175 -6.41 -10.87 1.25
C THR A 175 -7.00 -10.35 2.55
N VAL A 176 -7.31 -9.05 2.58
CA VAL A 176 -7.88 -8.40 3.76
C VAL A 176 -9.15 -7.62 3.42
N GLY A 177 -10.16 -7.71 4.29
CA GLY A 177 -11.37 -6.89 4.13
C GLY A 177 -11.05 -5.40 4.34
N ARG A 178 -10.39 -5.07 5.46
CA ARG A 178 -9.89 -3.73 5.79
C ARG A 178 -8.54 -3.83 6.50
N GLY A 179 -7.70 -2.81 6.35
CA GLY A 179 -6.38 -2.83 6.97
C GLY A 179 -5.94 -1.49 7.58
N LEU A 180 -5.45 -1.57 8.82
CA LEU A 180 -4.72 -0.51 9.50
C LEU A 180 -3.33 -1.04 9.87
N VAL A 181 -2.29 -0.48 9.27
CA VAL A 181 -0.89 -0.80 9.59
C VAL A 181 -0.20 0.44 10.13
N ARG A 182 0.37 0.36 11.34
CA ARG A 182 0.88 1.56 12.01
C ARG A 182 2.23 2.02 11.48
N GLU A 183 3.11 1.11 11.11
CA GLU A 183 4.47 1.44 10.67
C GLU A 183 4.73 1.02 9.22
N GLU A 184 4.90 -0.28 8.94
CA GLU A 184 5.43 -0.72 7.64
C GLU A 184 4.72 -1.94 7.06
N VAL A 185 4.52 -1.89 5.74
CA VAL A 185 3.97 -2.95 4.92
C VAL A 185 4.97 -3.27 3.81
N SER A 186 5.48 -4.48 3.78
CA SER A 186 6.33 -4.97 2.68
C SER A 186 5.64 -6.10 1.92
N VAL A 187 5.38 -5.87 0.62
CA VAL A 187 4.66 -6.82 -0.24
C VAL A 187 5.59 -7.35 -1.33
N GLY A 188 6.13 -8.55 -1.12
CA GLY A 188 6.91 -9.26 -2.15
C GLY A 188 6.02 -9.98 -3.17
N GLY A 189 4.86 -10.48 -2.75
CA GLY A 189 3.92 -11.23 -3.59
C GLY A 189 2.71 -10.39 -4.03
N SER A 190 1.54 -10.62 -3.43
CA SER A 190 0.33 -9.84 -3.75
C SER A 190 -0.49 -9.49 -2.51
N LEU A 191 -1.09 -8.30 -2.50
CA LEU A 191 -2.01 -7.81 -1.47
C LEU A 191 -3.32 -7.37 -2.13
N ASP A 192 -4.45 -7.95 -1.73
CA ASP A 192 -5.81 -7.58 -2.15
C ASP A 192 -6.58 -7.07 -0.92
N VAL A 193 -7.01 -5.80 -0.96
CA VAL A 193 -7.78 -5.14 0.09
C VAL A 193 -9.18 -4.80 -0.43
N GLU A 194 -10.22 -5.33 0.20
CA GLU A 194 -11.61 -5.12 -0.25
C GLU A 194 -12.19 -3.75 0.10
N GLY A 195 -11.66 -3.09 1.12
CA GLY A 195 -12.12 -1.80 1.62
C GLY A 195 -10.98 -0.81 1.77
N ASP A 196 -11.09 0.05 2.79
CA ASP A 196 -10.11 1.11 3.03
C ASP A 196 -8.81 0.57 3.63
N PHE A 197 -7.72 1.27 3.34
CA PHE A 197 -6.37 0.90 3.75
C PHE A 197 -5.59 2.09 4.31
N LYS A 198 -5.00 1.92 5.51
CA LYS A 198 -4.15 2.96 6.10
C LYS A 198 -2.81 2.39 6.51
N ALA A 199 -1.73 3.05 6.09
CA ALA A 199 -0.37 2.66 6.42
C ALA A 199 0.56 3.88 6.56
N ARG A 200 1.59 3.80 7.38
CA ARG A 200 2.62 4.85 7.42
C ARG A 200 3.60 4.68 6.26
N ARG A 201 4.09 3.47 6.00
CA ARG A 201 4.98 3.13 4.89
C ARG A 201 4.52 1.87 4.17
N VAL A 202 4.59 1.90 2.84
CA VAL A 202 4.29 0.73 2.01
C VAL A 202 5.38 0.61 0.94
N ASP A 203 6.07 -0.52 0.92
CA ASP A 203 7.01 -0.93 -0.12
C ASP A 203 6.41 -2.08 -0.92
N VAL A 204 6.27 -1.86 -2.23
CA VAL A 204 5.65 -2.79 -3.16
C VAL A 204 6.66 -3.28 -4.18
N GLY A 205 7.21 -4.48 -3.96
CA GLY A 205 7.92 -5.23 -5.00
C GLY A 205 6.98 -6.04 -5.90
N GLY A 206 5.82 -6.45 -5.38
CA GLY A 206 4.85 -7.31 -6.05
C GLY A 206 3.63 -6.58 -6.63
N THR A 207 2.42 -7.04 -6.31
CA THR A 207 1.16 -6.44 -6.79
C THR A 207 0.18 -6.12 -5.65
N VAL A 208 -0.20 -4.85 -5.51
CA VAL A 208 -1.20 -4.39 -4.53
C VAL A 208 -2.48 -3.97 -5.25
N LYS A 209 -3.64 -4.41 -4.76
CA LYS A 209 -4.97 -4.00 -5.21
C LYS A 209 -5.78 -3.54 -4.02
N ILE A 210 -6.33 -2.33 -4.07
CA ILE A 210 -7.17 -1.76 -3.00
C ILE A 210 -8.46 -1.26 -3.62
N ARG A 211 -9.61 -1.77 -3.14
CA ARG A 211 -10.93 -1.39 -3.66
C ARG A 211 -11.50 -0.12 -3.01
N GLY A 212 -11.10 0.20 -1.78
CA GLY A 212 -11.55 1.39 -1.05
C GLY A 212 -10.58 2.56 -1.14
N ASP A 213 -10.74 3.52 -0.22
CA ASP A 213 -9.87 4.68 -0.10
C ASP A 213 -8.60 4.34 0.69
N SER A 214 -7.51 5.06 0.42
CA SER A 214 -6.20 4.79 0.99
C SER A 214 -5.54 6.03 1.58
N GLU A 215 -4.99 5.90 2.79
CA GLU A 215 -4.13 6.91 3.42
C GLU A 215 -2.76 6.29 3.71
N ILE A 216 -1.75 6.65 2.89
CA ILE A 216 -0.42 6.06 2.95
C ILE A 216 0.63 7.16 3.14
N GLY A 217 1.36 7.17 4.26
CA GLY A 217 2.37 8.21 4.53
C GLY A 217 3.46 8.29 3.45
N ASP A 218 4.26 7.24 3.31
CA ASP A 218 5.25 7.06 2.25
C ASP A 218 4.90 5.81 1.42
N LEU A 219 4.80 5.94 0.10
CA LEU A 219 4.51 4.84 -0.82
C LEU A 219 5.66 4.67 -1.82
N ASP A 220 6.33 3.52 -1.80
CA ASP A 220 7.35 3.11 -2.77
C ASP A 220 6.80 1.98 -3.65
N VAL A 221 6.75 2.22 -4.96
CA VAL A 221 6.17 1.31 -5.94
C VAL A 221 7.25 0.83 -6.90
N GLY A 222 7.86 -0.32 -6.59
CA GLY A 222 8.71 -1.06 -7.53
C GLY A 222 7.91 -1.95 -8.49
N GLY A 223 6.76 -2.48 -8.03
CA GLY A 223 5.87 -3.38 -8.77
C GLY A 223 4.63 -2.68 -9.34
N VAL A 224 3.45 -3.22 -9.04
CA VAL A 224 2.16 -2.67 -9.52
C VAL A 224 1.24 -2.38 -8.35
N VAL A 225 0.64 -1.19 -8.33
CA VAL A 225 -0.38 -0.79 -7.37
C VAL A 225 -1.61 -0.30 -8.12
N ASP A 226 -2.77 -0.94 -7.90
CA ASP A 226 -4.06 -0.51 -8.41
C ASP A 226 -4.98 -0.11 -7.24
N ILE A 227 -5.43 1.14 -7.18
CA ILE A 227 -6.35 1.67 -6.18
C ILE A 227 -7.62 2.15 -6.88
N ALA A 228 -8.79 1.61 -6.50
CA ALA A 228 -10.06 2.03 -7.10
C ALA A 228 -10.59 3.33 -6.47
N GLY A 229 -10.33 3.54 -5.18
CA GLY A 229 -10.75 4.74 -4.45
C GLY A 229 -9.79 5.92 -4.57
N PHE A 230 -9.91 6.81 -3.60
CA PHE A 230 -9.02 7.94 -3.36
C PHE A 230 -7.68 7.50 -2.73
N LEU A 231 -6.57 8.14 -3.10
CA LEU A 231 -5.30 8.01 -2.39
C LEU A 231 -4.85 9.37 -1.83
N SER A 232 -4.57 9.41 -0.53
CA SER A 232 -3.84 10.51 0.12
C SER A 232 -2.47 10.02 0.59
N SER A 233 -1.42 10.74 0.23
CA SER A 233 -0.05 10.42 0.63
C SER A 233 0.79 11.65 0.97
N LYS A 234 1.89 11.47 1.70
CA LYS A 234 2.89 12.54 1.83
C LYS A 234 3.91 12.44 0.70
N ARG A 235 4.47 11.24 0.50
CA ARG A 235 5.49 11.00 -0.54
C ARG A 235 5.17 9.74 -1.32
N ILE A 236 5.28 9.83 -2.63
CA ILE A 236 5.15 8.71 -3.54
C ILE A 236 6.40 8.64 -4.41
N ASP A 237 7.03 7.47 -4.46
CA ASP A 237 8.09 7.13 -5.41
C ASP A 237 7.60 5.97 -6.28
N VAL A 238 7.62 6.15 -7.60
CA VAL A 238 7.10 5.17 -8.56
C VAL A 238 8.20 4.75 -9.51
N GLY A 239 8.81 3.60 -9.27
CA GLY A 239 9.67 2.91 -10.24
C GLY A 239 8.89 1.99 -11.19
N GLY A 240 7.77 1.43 -10.72
CA GLY A 240 6.89 0.52 -11.44
C GLY A 240 5.64 1.19 -12.02
N THR A 241 4.45 0.72 -11.64
CA THR A 241 3.16 1.26 -12.11
C THR A 241 2.20 1.53 -10.96
N LEU A 242 1.70 2.76 -10.88
CA LEU A 242 0.66 3.18 -9.94
C LEU A 242 -0.59 3.61 -10.71
N ARG A 243 -1.71 2.91 -10.52
CA ARG A 243 -3.02 3.27 -11.08
C ARG A 243 -3.99 3.62 -9.98
N ILE A 244 -4.67 4.75 -10.13
CA ILE A 244 -5.68 5.24 -9.20
C ILE A 244 -6.91 5.61 -10.01
N GLN A 245 -8.05 4.96 -9.79
CA GLN A 245 -9.28 5.30 -10.51
C GLN A 245 -9.92 6.58 -9.96
N GLY A 246 -9.79 6.84 -8.65
CA GLY A 246 -10.25 8.06 -7.99
C GLY A 246 -9.26 9.23 -8.09
N ASN A 247 -9.33 10.13 -7.12
CA ASN A 247 -8.40 11.27 -7.01
C ASN A 247 -7.12 10.87 -6.25
N LEU A 248 -6.05 11.64 -6.46
CA LEU A 248 -4.79 11.52 -5.75
C LEU A 248 -4.41 12.86 -5.12
N GLU A 249 -4.20 12.90 -3.80
CA GLU A 249 -3.54 13.99 -3.11
C GLU A 249 -2.17 13.55 -2.58
N ALA A 250 -1.10 14.29 -2.92
CA ALA A 250 0.23 14.04 -2.37
C ALA A 250 1.01 15.34 -2.11
N ALA A 251 2.02 15.30 -1.23
CA ALA A 251 2.94 16.43 -1.10
C ALA A 251 4.04 16.39 -2.16
N THR A 252 4.71 15.24 -2.28
CA THR A 252 5.74 15.01 -3.28
C THR A 252 5.51 13.72 -4.04
N ILE A 253 5.66 13.75 -5.35
CA ILE A 253 5.63 12.55 -6.20
C ILE A 253 6.87 12.55 -7.09
N ASP A 254 7.61 11.45 -7.10
CA ASP A 254 8.64 11.15 -8.09
C ASP A 254 8.18 9.97 -8.95
N VAL A 255 8.19 10.15 -10.27
CA VAL A 255 7.72 9.17 -11.24
C VAL A 255 8.86 8.77 -12.16
N GLY A 256 9.55 7.68 -11.83
CA GLY A 256 10.48 7.01 -12.75
C GLY A 256 9.76 6.07 -13.72
N GLY A 257 8.66 5.45 -13.28
CA GLY A 257 7.83 4.50 -14.02
C GLY A 257 6.58 5.15 -14.62
N THR A 258 5.39 4.61 -14.27
CA THR A 258 4.10 5.09 -14.81
C THR A 258 3.10 5.38 -13.69
N ILE A 259 2.45 6.54 -13.77
CA ILE A 259 1.28 6.87 -12.96
C ILE A 259 0.06 7.16 -13.85
N GLU A 260 -1.08 6.56 -13.52
CA GLU A 260 -2.38 6.77 -14.18
C GLU A 260 -3.41 7.15 -13.12
N VAL A 261 -4.01 8.34 -13.25
CA VAL A 261 -5.04 8.85 -12.32
C VAL A 261 -6.33 9.14 -13.10
N GLY A 262 -7.42 8.47 -12.73
CA GLY A 262 -8.73 8.64 -13.36
C GLY A 262 -9.46 9.91 -12.93
N GLY A 263 -9.18 10.40 -11.72
CA GLY A 263 -9.69 11.67 -11.19
C GLY A 263 -8.69 12.82 -11.27
N ASP A 264 -8.77 13.72 -10.28
CA ASP A 264 -7.86 14.86 -10.12
C ASP A 264 -6.59 14.47 -9.36
N LEU A 265 -5.49 15.17 -9.67
CA LEU A 265 -4.21 15.06 -8.99
C LEU A 265 -3.89 16.38 -8.29
N LYS A 266 -3.76 16.37 -6.98
CA LYS A 266 -3.39 17.57 -6.20
C LYS A 266 -2.03 17.38 -5.53
N ILE A 267 -1.15 18.35 -5.75
CA ILE A 267 0.23 18.34 -5.27
C ILE A 267 0.47 19.54 -4.36
N SER A 268 0.79 19.32 -3.09
CA SER A 268 1.08 20.46 -2.20
C SER A 268 2.50 21.01 -2.35
N SER A 269 3.47 20.22 -2.84
CA SER A 269 4.85 20.64 -3.05
C SER A 269 5.34 20.42 -4.49
N VAL A 270 5.79 19.21 -4.85
CA VAL A 270 6.50 18.95 -6.11
C VAL A 270 6.05 17.65 -6.77
N LEU A 271 5.84 17.69 -8.08
CA LEU A 271 5.67 16.50 -8.93
C LEU A 271 6.84 16.46 -9.93
N ASN A 272 7.67 15.42 -9.83
CA ASN A 272 8.73 15.13 -10.80
C ASN A 272 8.30 13.96 -11.69
N VAL A 273 8.27 14.17 -13.00
CA VAL A 273 7.90 13.15 -13.97
C VAL A 273 9.11 12.83 -14.84
N GLY A 274 9.83 11.77 -14.51
CA GLY A 274 10.88 11.19 -15.37
C GLY A 274 10.33 10.18 -16.38
N GLY A 275 9.29 9.43 -15.98
CA GLY A 275 8.58 8.44 -16.80
C GLY A 275 7.31 8.98 -17.44
N MET A 276 6.18 8.30 -17.23
CA MET A 276 4.87 8.69 -17.78
C MET A 276 3.87 9.04 -16.68
N CYS A 277 3.21 10.19 -16.81
CA CYS A 277 2.11 10.60 -15.95
C CYS A 277 0.88 10.95 -16.81
N ALA A 278 -0.22 10.24 -16.57
CA ALA A 278 -1.50 10.49 -17.23
C ALA A 278 -2.59 10.73 -16.19
N VAL A 279 -3.26 11.88 -16.30
CA VAL A 279 -4.34 12.30 -15.41
C VAL A 279 -5.56 12.66 -16.26
N GLU A 280 -6.68 11.98 -16.06
CA GLU A 280 -7.92 12.31 -16.81
C GLU A 280 -8.60 13.58 -16.27
N GLY A 281 -8.33 13.96 -15.03
CA GLY A 281 -8.79 15.19 -14.39
C GLY A 281 -7.80 16.37 -14.45
N ILE A 282 -7.85 17.19 -13.40
CA ILE A 282 -7.04 18.39 -13.22
C ILE A 282 -5.81 18.06 -12.39
N ILE A 283 -4.64 18.51 -12.84
CA ILE A 283 -3.44 18.57 -12.00
C ILE A 283 -3.41 19.94 -11.35
N SER A 284 -3.49 20.03 -10.03
CA SER A 284 -3.45 21.30 -9.30
C SER A 284 -2.36 21.31 -8.23
N GLY A 285 -1.70 22.46 -7.99
CA GLY A 285 -0.73 22.50 -6.89
C GLY A 285 0.48 23.40 -7.02
N GLY A 286 1.58 22.91 -6.44
CA GLY A 286 2.87 23.58 -6.34
C GLY A 286 3.66 23.59 -7.66
N ILE A 287 4.77 22.86 -7.69
CA ILE A 287 5.73 22.86 -8.80
C ILE A 287 5.65 21.53 -9.54
N VAL A 288 5.72 21.58 -10.87
CA VAL A 288 5.75 20.38 -11.72
C VAL A 288 7.00 20.40 -12.60
N ASN A 289 7.77 19.33 -12.61
CA ASN A 289 8.93 19.14 -13.48
C ASN A 289 8.69 17.93 -14.38
N VAL A 290 8.73 18.11 -15.68
CA VAL A 290 8.42 17.07 -16.68
C VAL A 290 9.64 16.79 -17.54
N GLY A 291 10.43 15.78 -17.16
CA GLY A 291 11.49 15.23 -18.01
C GLY A 291 10.96 14.18 -19.00
N GLY A 292 9.96 13.40 -18.57
CA GLY A 292 9.26 12.38 -19.34
C GLY A 292 8.01 12.92 -20.03
N SER A 293 6.89 12.18 -19.99
CA SER A 293 5.64 12.57 -20.64
C SER A 293 4.56 12.88 -19.62
N LEU A 294 3.88 14.03 -19.79
CA LEU A 294 2.73 14.41 -18.98
C LEU A 294 1.48 14.61 -19.85
N LYS A 295 0.39 13.94 -19.51
CA LYS A 295 -0.92 14.14 -20.11
C LYS A 295 -1.95 14.46 -19.04
N ALA A 296 -2.71 15.53 -19.26
CA ALA A 296 -3.78 15.93 -18.35
C ALA A 296 -5.02 16.41 -19.13
N ARG A 297 -6.19 16.47 -18.49
CA ARG A 297 -7.27 17.32 -19.04
C ARG A 297 -6.89 18.78 -18.88
N ARG A 298 -6.49 19.18 -17.67
CA ARG A 298 -6.08 20.55 -17.33
C ARG A 298 -4.96 20.56 -16.31
N ILE A 299 -4.12 21.58 -16.33
CA ILE A 299 -3.06 21.79 -15.33
C ILE A 299 -3.19 23.20 -14.76
N GLU A 300 -3.16 23.32 -13.43
CA GLU A 300 -3.28 24.55 -12.64
C GLU A 300 -2.25 24.57 -11.52
N VAL A 301 -1.04 25.02 -11.81
CA VAL A 301 0.10 24.93 -10.88
C VAL A 301 0.78 26.27 -10.72
N LYS A 302 1.64 26.42 -9.70
CA LYS A 302 2.38 27.68 -9.51
C LYS A 302 3.48 27.87 -10.55
N SER A 303 4.18 26.79 -10.85
CA SER A 303 5.29 26.77 -11.80
C SER A 303 5.40 25.40 -12.44
N ILE A 304 5.77 25.37 -13.71
CA ILE A 304 6.03 24.14 -14.44
C ILE A 304 7.27 24.26 -15.34
N SER A 305 8.16 23.28 -15.26
CA SER A 305 9.29 23.11 -16.18
C SER A 305 9.07 21.86 -17.03
N VAL A 306 9.24 21.95 -18.35
CA VAL A 306 8.92 20.87 -19.28
C VAL A 306 10.07 20.66 -20.25
N GLY A 307 10.80 19.55 -20.08
CA GLY A 307 11.77 19.03 -21.05
C GLY A 307 11.18 18.01 -22.03
N GLY A 308 10.12 17.31 -21.64
CA GLY A 308 9.49 16.26 -22.45
C GLY A 308 8.14 16.66 -23.07
N PRO A 309 7.37 15.68 -23.61
CA PRO A 309 6.05 15.95 -24.18
C PRO A 309 5.01 16.33 -23.11
N LEU A 310 4.24 17.37 -23.40
CA LEU A 310 3.08 17.79 -22.60
C LEU A 310 1.83 17.83 -23.47
N GLU A 311 0.76 17.16 -23.05
CA GLU A 311 -0.53 17.20 -23.73
C GLU A 311 -1.65 17.56 -22.74
N THR A 312 -2.37 18.65 -23.05
CA THR A 312 -3.54 19.08 -22.28
C THR A 312 -4.76 19.20 -23.19
N LYS A 313 -5.95 18.82 -22.69
CA LYS A 313 -7.21 18.95 -23.44
C LYS A 313 -7.80 20.36 -23.32
N GLU A 314 -7.76 20.91 -22.12
CA GLU A 314 -8.32 22.23 -21.79
C GLU A 314 -7.24 23.31 -21.66
N GLY A 315 -6.00 22.93 -21.32
CA GLY A 315 -4.87 23.85 -21.25
C GLY A 315 -4.04 23.75 -19.98
N LEU A 316 -3.00 24.57 -19.95
CA LEU A 316 -2.10 24.80 -18.82
C LEU A 316 -2.29 26.23 -18.31
N TRP A 317 -2.57 26.37 -17.02
CA TRP A 317 -2.61 27.64 -16.29
C TRP A 317 -1.53 27.65 -15.21
N THR A 318 -0.67 28.66 -15.25
CA THR A 318 0.45 28.78 -14.30
C THR A 318 0.91 30.22 -14.13
N THR A 319 1.70 30.53 -13.11
CA THR A 319 2.38 31.84 -13.03
C THR A 319 3.60 31.85 -13.93
N TYR A 320 4.41 30.79 -13.86
CA TYR A 320 5.64 30.65 -14.64
C TYR A 320 5.66 29.32 -15.39
N VAL A 321 6.10 29.34 -16.64
CA VAL A 321 6.41 28.13 -17.40
C VAL A 321 7.74 28.26 -18.12
N GLU A 322 8.56 27.22 -17.97
CA GLU A 322 9.81 27.05 -18.70
C GLU A 322 9.72 25.80 -19.57
N LEU A 323 9.89 25.99 -20.86
CA LEU A 323 9.87 24.91 -21.83
C LEU A 323 11.29 24.73 -22.37
N GLY A 324 11.87 23.55 -22.15
CA GLY A 324 13.23 23.24 -22.58
C GLY A 324 13.38 23.05 -24.10
N GLU A 325 14.61 22.84 -24.55
CA GLU A 325 14.92 22.62 -25.96
C GLU A 325 14.08 21.50 -26.60
N LYS A 326 13.58 21.75 -27.81
CA LYS A 326 12.84 20.76 -28.63
C LYS A 326 11.58 20.20 -27.95
N CYS A 327 11.08 20.84 -26.89
CA CYS A 327 9.87 20.39 -26.22
C CYS A 327 8.67 20.42 -27.18
N ARG A 328 7.63 19.68 -26.81
CA ARG A 328 6.36 19.68 -27.56
C ARG A 328 5.21 19.81 -26.59
N VAL A 329 4.50 20.93 -26.69
CA VAL A 329 3.28 21.17 -25.92
C VAL A 329 2.09 21.21 -26.85
N LYS A 330 1.10 20.37 -26.56
CA LYS A 330 -0.22 20.38 -27.19
C LYS A 330 -1.26 20.90 -26.20
N GLY A 331 -2.12 21.77 -26.68
CA GLY A 331 -3.06 22.54 -25.86
C GLY A 331 -2.56 23.96 -25.61
N ILE A 332 -3.44 24.76 -25.02
CA ILE A 332 -3.18 26.18 -24.77
C ILE A 332 -2.31 26.37 -23.53
N ILE A 333 -1.47 27.40 -23.54
CA ILE A 333 -0.72 27.86 -22.36
C ILE A 333 -1.25 29.24 -21.96
N VAL A 334 -1.59 29.38 -20.68
CA VAL A 334 -2.00 30.64 -20.06
C VAL A 334 -1.09 30.88 -18.87
N ALA A 335 -0.18 31.84 -18.98
CA ALA A 335 0.78 32.14 -17.92
C ALA A 335 1.02 33.64 -17.75
N ASP A 336 1.70 34.02 -16.66
CA ASP A 336 2.20 35.39 -16.53
C ASP A 336 3.53 35.47 -17.29
N GLU A 337 4.46 34.54 -17.02
CA GLU A 337 5.77 34.47 -17.67
C GLU A 337 5.97 33.14 -18.41
N VAL A 338 6.41 33.22 -19.67
CA VAL A 338 6.71 32.06 -20.54
C VAL A 338 8.12 32.18 -21.10
N TYR A 339 8.95 31.17 -20.82
CA TYR A 339 10.26 30.99 -21.46
C TYR A 339 10.27 29.74 -22.34
N LEU A 340 10.79 29.87 -23.56
CA LEU A 340 10.89 28.79 -24.53
C LEU A 340 12.32 28.62 -25.05
N GLY A 341 12.90 27.45 -24.82
CA GLY A 341 14.19 27.05 -25.36
C GLY A 341 14.14 26.71 -26.85
N GLU A 342 15.34 26.59 -27.46
CA GLU A 342 15.51 26.40 -28.90
C GLU A 342 14.59 25.29 -29.47
N ARG A 343 13.92 25.56 -30.59
CA ARG A 343 13.09 24.59 -31.34
C ARG A 343 11.88 24.03 -30.58
N ALA A 344 11.41 24.71 -29.54
CA ALA A 344 10.15 24.38 -28.88
C ALA A 344 8.97 24.44 -29.88
N LYS A 345 7.98 23.55 -29.71
CA LYS A 345 6.74 23.54 -30.51
C LYS A 345 5.50 23.66 -29.63
N ILE A 346 4.75 24.74 -29.81
CA ILE A 346 3.57 25.08 -29.02
C ILE A 346 2.40 25.41 -29.94
N GLU A 347 1.17 25.16 -29.49
CA GLU A 347 -0.03 25.65 -30.18
C GLU A 347 -0.29 27.13 -29.88
N ASP A 348 -1.07 27.45 -28.85
CA ASP A 348 -1.47 28.82 -28.54
C ASP A 348 -0.93 29.25 -27.18
N ILE A 349 -0.46 30.49 -27.10
CA ILE A 349 0.07 31.09 -25.88
C ILE A 349 -0.70 32.36 -25.53
N TYR A 350 -1.06 32.48 -24.26
CA TYR A 350 -1.56 33.68 -23.60
C TYR A 350 -0.60 34.03 -22.45
N ALA A 351 0.12 35.14 -22.56
CA ALA A 351 1.15 35.52 -21.58
C ALA A 351 1.13 37.02 -21.20
N GLU A 352 1.77 37.40 -20.09
CA GLU A 352 2.20 38.80 -19.89
C GLU A 352 3.53 39.00 -20.60
N PHE A 353 4.48 38.10 -20.34
CA PHE A 353 5.81 38.12 -20.92
C PHE A 353 6.08 36.79 -21.62
N LEU A 354 6.41 36.87 -22.91
CA LEU A 354 6.88 35.74 -23.70
C LEU A 354 8.31 36.00 -24.17
N GLU A 355 9.23 35.12 -23.80
CA GLU A 355 10.57 35.04 -24.34
C GLU A 355 10.78 33.69 -25.02
N ALA A 356 11.13 33.71 -26.31
CA ALA A 356 11.41 32.52 -27.08
C ALA A 356 12.79 32.61 -27.72
N GLU A 357 13.59 31.56 -27.56
CA GLU A 357 14.86 31.37 -28.26
C GLU A 357 14.64 31.08 -29.76
N GLU A 358 15.70 30.63 -30.46
CA GLU A 358 15.66 30.41 -31.90
C GLU A 358 14.73 29.26 -32.32
N ARG A 359 14.23 29.34 -33.56
CA ARG A 359 13.54 28.24 -34.28
C ARG A 359 12.29 27.69 -33.59
N CYS A 360 11.67 28.45 -32.69
CA CYS A 360 10.42 28.05 -32.04
C CYS A 360 9.24 28.10 -33.03
N LEU A 361 8.30 27.18 -32.86
CA LEU A 361 7.10 27.07 -33.71
C LEU A 361 5.83 27.31 -32.89
N PHE A 362 4.97 28.16 -33.41
CA PHE A 362 3.71 28.56 -32.78
C PHE A 362 2.52 28.45 -33.73
N ARG A 363 1.34 28.16 -33.18
CA ARG A 363 0.07 28.46 -33.86
C ARG A 363 -0.29 29.92 -33.64
N ASN A 364 -0.56 30.35 -32.40
CA ASN A 364 -0.88 31.74 -32.10
C ASN A 364 -0.12 32.25 -30.87
N ILE A 365 0.14 33.56 -30.84
CA ILE A 365 0.75 34.27 -29.70
C ILE A 365 -0.13 35.45 -29.30
N TYR A 366 -0.45 35.52 -28.01
CA TYR A 366 -1.24 36.60 -27.42
C TYR A 366 -0.58 37.06 -26.12
N ALA A 367 0.26 38.09 -26.15
CA ALA A 367 0.97 38.51 -24.94
C ALA A 367 1.24 40.02 -24.84
N ASP A 368 1.42 40.54 -23.64
CA ASP A 368 1.64 41.97 -23.45
C ASP A 368 3.00 42.41 -24.03
N SER A 369 4.06 41.67 -23.69
CA SER A 369 5.41 41.82 -24.24
C SER A 369 5.92 40.51 -24.85
N VAL A 370 6.37 40.56 -26.10
CA VAL A 370 6.85 39.39 -26.87
C VAL A 370 8.28 39.61 -27.34
N SER A 371 9.16 38.63 -27.08
CA SER A 371 10.53 38.55 -27.62
C SER A 371 10.70 37.23 -28.37
N LEU A 372 10.94 37.28 -29.68
CA LEU A 372 11.17 36.11 -30.53
C LEU A 372 12.61 36.09 -31.05
N GLY A 373 13.32 35.00 -30.82
CA GLY A 373 14.64 34.74 -31.37
C GLY A 373 14.62 34.44 -32.88
N ASP A 374 15.81 34.24 -33.44
CA ASP A 374 16.00 34.03 -34.88
C ASP A 374 15.22 32.81 -35.39
N LEU A 375 14.74 32.86 -36.63
CA LEU A 375 14.10 31.75 -37.35
C LEU A 375 12.83 31.19 -36.68
N CYS A 376 12.21 31.91 -35.75
CA CYS A 376 10.90 31.55 -35.21
C CYS A 376 9.82 31.58 -36.30
N GLN A 377 8.78 30.76 -36.14
CA GLN A 377 7.65 30.74 -37.06
C GLN A 377 6.33 30.75 -36.31
N VAL A 378 5.47 31.71 -36.63
CA VAL A 378 4.11 31.79 -36.14
C VAL A 378 3.17 31.58 -37.31
N SER A 379 2.41 30.49 -37.31
CA SER A 379 1.53 30.13 -38.44
C SER A 379 0.22 30.91 -38.46
N GLY A 380 -0.25 31.35 -37.30
CA GLY A 380 -1.50 32.10 -37.10
C GLY A 380 -1.26 33.56 -36.74
N GLU A 381 -1.88 34.00 -35.64
CA GLU A 381 -1.93 35.41 -35.22
C GLU A 381 -0.92 35.72 -34.12
N VAL A 382 -0.43 36.96 -34.14
CA VAL A 382 0.32 37.56 -33.03
C VAL A 382 -0.39 38.84 -32.60
N LEU A 383 -0.93 38.87 -31.38
CA LEU A 383 -1.47 40.08 -30.77
C LEU A 383 -0.62 40.49 -29.56
N TYR A 384 -0.31 41.78 -29.48
CA TYR A 384 0.46 42.32 -28.36
C TYR A 384 -0.02 43.69 -27.91
N THR A 385 0.26 44.09 -26.66
CA THR A 385 -0.25 45.36 -26.08
C THR A 385 0.87 46.36 -25.78
N GLU A 386 2.06 45.90 -25.40
CA GLU A 386 3.19 46.75 -25.01
C GLU A 386 4.28 46.73 -26.08
N SER A 387 4.99 45.61 -26.22
CA SER A 387 6.20 45.50 -27.03
C SER A 387 6.29 44.20 -27.84
N LEU A 388 6.94 44.26 -29.00
CA LEU A 388 7.26 43.12 -29.85
C LEU A 388 8.71 43.28 -30.35
N SER A 389 9.60 42.41 -29.89
CA SER A 389 10.98 42.28 -30.32
C SER A 389 11.14 41.02 -31.18
N VAL A 390 11.77 41.15 -32.34
CA VAL A 390 11.84 40.08 -33.34
C VAL A 390 13.27 39.95 -33.85
N GLY A 391 13.80 38.73 -33.80
CA GLY A 391 15.09 38.35 -34.36
C GLY A 391 15.10 38.28 -35.89
N ARG A 392 16.15 37.68 -36.44
CA ARG A 392 16.35 37.53 -37.89
C ARG A 392 15.48 36.42 -38.46
N ASP A 393 14.98 36.64 -39.68
CA ASP A 393 14.29 35.62 -40.48
C ASP A 393 13.07 34.96 -39.78
N VAL A 394 12.38 35.71 -38.90
CA VAL A 394 11.13 35.26 -38.28
C VAL A 394 9.98 35.33 -39.29
N ILE A 395 9.17 34.26 -39.35
CA ILE A 395 8.07 34.13 -40.31
C ILE A 395 6.73 34.28 -39.57
N PHE A 396 5.90 35.17 -40.07
CA PHE A 396 4.52 35.34 -39.59
C PHE A 396 3.52 34.95 -40.69
N GLY A 397 2.58 34.06 -40.36
CA GLY A 397 1.48 33.68 -41.25
C GLY A 397 0.47 34.82 -41.44
N LYS A 398 0.35 35.72 -40.46
CA LYS A 398 -0.40 36.97 -40.52
C LYS A 398 0.42 38.10 -39.89
N GLU A 399 0.26 39.33 -40.37
CA GLU A 399 0.95 40.48 -39.78
C GLU A 399 0.64 40.63 -38.28
N PRO A 400 1.65 40.82 -37.41
CA PRO A 400 1.45 41.09 -35.98
C PRO A 400 0.64 42.36 -35.75
N ARG A 401 -0.26 42.35 -34.76
CA ARG A 401 -1.16 43.48 -34.46
C ARG A 401 -1.05 43.93 -33.02
N LYS A 402 -0.80 45.23 -32.83
CA LYS A 402 -0.93 45.87 -31.53
C LYS A 402 -2.41 46.10 -31.18
N VAL A 403 -2.83 45.66 -30.00
CA VAL A 403 -4.22 45.75 -29.51
C VAL A 403 -4.29 46.45 -28.16
N GLY A 404 -5.47 46.93 -27.76
CA GLY A 404 -5.66 47.57 -26.45
C GLY A 404 -5.80 46.59 -25.29
N LYS A 405 -6.13 45.33 -25.56
CA LYS A 405 -6.28 44.26 -24.55
C LYS A 405 -6.15 42.88 -25.20
N ILE A 406 -5.47 41.96 -24.52
CA ILE A 406 -5.39 40.55 -24.92
C ILE A 406 -6.70 39.81 -24.57
N PRO A 407 -7.30 39.05 -25.50
CA PRO A 407 -8.47 38.22 -25.21
C PRO A 407 -8.07 36.93 -24.45
N ARG A 408 -7.74 37.04 -23.16
CA ARG A 408 -7.37 35.87 -22.34
C ARG A 408 -8.57 34.93 -22.17
N PRO A 409 -8.39 33.60 -22.29
CA PRO A 409 -9.44 32.63 -22.02
C PRO A 409 -9.84 32.67 -20.54
N GLU A 410 -11.14 32.56 -20.26
CA GLU A 410 -11.64 32.46 -18.90
C GLU A 410 -11.26 31.09 -18.31
N LYS A 411 -10.92 31.06 -17.02
CA LYS A 411 -10.83 29.80 -16.27
C LYS A 411 -12.24 29.24 -16.14
N SER A 412 -12.58 28.20 -16.91
CA SER A 412 -13.82 27.45 -16.70
C SER A 412 -13.76 26.79 -15.32
N SER A 413 -14.67 27.19 -14.43
CA SER A 413 -14.81 26.68 -13.06
C SER A 413 -15.06 25.19 -13.02
#